data_AF-A0A523TS63-F1
#
_entry.id   AF-A0A523TS63-F1
#
_cell.length_a   1.000
_cell.length_b   1.000
_cell.length_c   1.000
_cell.angle_alpha   90.00
_cell.angle_beta   90.00
_cell.angle_gamma   90.00
#
_symmetry.space_group_name_H-M   'P 1'
#
loop_
_entity.id
_entity.type
_entity.pdbx_description
1 polymer ?
#
loop_
_entity_poly.entity_id
_entity_poly.type
_entity_poly.pdbx_seq_one_letter_code
_entity_poly.pdbx_strand_id
1 'polypeptide(L)'
;MGNQVYLLPKELITVVIVVLLLLVYWLAFLPRPQWRRYFLLVVCMVTIPFAEYILRSRLGRFNISIFPYYTLLCYVLTLIVWAVGRFLASGKSLRGLVFFLGIAFVVLYLSYFKYRHLLHAPGWRAILFPVRLVVKEAGESFVIRWGIPLGISFYSFRLISYLIDSYRGLLKRAPLHEFLMYIIFFPTYPVGPIERFGRFQKQFDNTLQCKPEYIAVGWWRILLGVFKWTVVANWLLKRHAEDIVHGNWAGLSTDKLWVKAYAYSLYIYTEFSAVSDIAIGCSLLFGFKIMENFNWPYLRTNISQFWRNWHISLTTWLTDYVFTPISRRLMKTPLKKTMILVAITGYIITMFLCGIWHGDDLTFAIWGLYHGVGLAIWKIWSELKLRYFRRKILPKGVGAVLGCLLTFHFLALGWPMFARVKQIPNRQERVPDLKGAWEMTKRMLFITKPAKKQKPVIKEKPKKAALGGRDAGKTHSAGGGRGYRVSHFRDADARHFLHQEPGIGIHLRSLLAARKEYRYEGKGQGVDYGQVQTGPRTWRRRATVGIEHNRFVRYARTR
;
A
#
# COMPACT_ATOMS: atom_id res chain seq x y z
N MET A 1 -3.33 10.42 47.02
CA MET A 1 -2.39 9.93 45.99
C MET A 1 -3.11 8.85 45.19
N GLY A 2 -3.63 9.19 44.01
CA GLY A 2 -4.45 8.27 43.20
C GLY A 2 -3.59 7.24 42.48
N ASN A 3 -3.93 5.96 42.62
CA ASN A 3 -3.32 4.83 41.94
C ASN A 3 -3.27 5.04 40.42
N GLN A 4 -2.15 5.55 39.90
CA GLN A 4 -1.82 5.38 38.49
C GLN A 4 -1.35 3.95 38.29
N VAL A 5 -2.31 3.07 38.03
CA VAL A 5 -2.00 1.77 37.42
C VAL A 5 -1.28 2.08 36.11
N TYR A 6 0.01 1.76 36.04
CA TYR A 6 0.81 1.84 34.82
C TYR A 6 0.24 0.84 33.81
N LEU A 7 -0.80 1.24 33.09
CA LEU A 7 -1.32 0.49 31.96
C LEU A 7 -0.20 0.42 30.92
N LEU A 8 0.17 -0.80 30.53
CA LEU A 8 1.12 -1.05 29.45
C LEU A 8 0.72 -0.19 28.23
N PRO A 9 1.70 0.39 27.49
CA PRO A 9 1.41 1.07 26.23
C PRO A 9 0.57 0.15 25.33
N LYS A 10 -0.48 0.69 24.70
CA LYS A 10 -1.44 -0.11 23.90
C LYS A 10 -0.74 -0.93 22.79
N GLU A 11 0.40 -0.46 22.30
CA GLU A 11 1.27 -1.17 21.35
C GLU A 11 1.85 -2.45 21.95
N LEU A 12 2.34 -2.37 23.19
CA LEU A 12 2.93 -3.49 23.91
C LEU A 12 1.87 -4.56 24.19
N ILE A 13 0.64 -4.14 24.50
CA ILE A 13 -0.51 -5.04 24.65
C ILE A 13 -0.77 -5.82 23.36
N THR A 14 -0.78 -5.17 22.19
CA THR A 14 -0.96 -5.85 20.90
C THR A 14 0.16 -6.85 20.62
N VAL A 15 1.41 -6.48 20.86
CA VAL A 15 2.57 -7.37 20.66
C VAL A 15 2.46 -8.58 21.57
N VAL A 16 2.18 -8.36 22.87
CA VAL A 16 2.00 -9.44 23.85
C VAL A 16 0.88 -10.38 23.41
N ILE A 17 -0.28 -9.85 22.97
CA ILE A 17 -1.38 -10.69 22.48
C ILE A 17 -0.96 -11.52 21.27
N VAL A 18 -0.30 -10.92 20.26
CA VAL A 18 0.15 -11.67 19.08
C VAL A 18 1.16 -12.76 19.47
N VAL A 19 2.08 -12.47 20.38
CA VAL A 19 3.06 -13.46 20.89
C VAL A 19 2.36 -14.58 21.66
N LEU A 20 1.40 -14.26 22.54
CA LEU A 20 0.62 -15.28 23.26
C LEU A 20 -0.17 -16.16 22.29
N LEU A 21 -0.83 -15.56 21.29
CA LEU A 21 -1.55 -16.31 20.26
C LEU A 21 -0.62 -17.20 19.45
N LEU A 22 0.61 -16.75 19.16
CA LEU A 22 1.62 -17.56 18.50
C LEU A 22 2.10 -18.72 19.37
N LEU A 23 2.32 -18.48 20.67
CA LEU A 23 2.70 -19.54 21.61
C LEU A 23 1.60 -20.59 21.74
N VAL A 24 0.35 -20.16 21.89
CA VAL A 24 -0.80 -21.08 21.89
C VAL A 24 -0.89 -21.85 20.57
N TYR A 25 -0.68 -21.16 19.44
CA TYR A 25 -0.65 -21.81 18.13
C TYR A 25 0.42 -22.91 18.07
N TRP A 26 1.64 -22.63 18.53
CA TRP A 26 2.77 -23.57 18.46
C TRP A 26 2.65 -24.72 19.45
N LEU A 27 2.24 -24.45 20.69
CA LEU A 27 2.20 -25.46 21.75
C LEU A 27 0.95 -26.34 21.65
N ALA A 28 -0.22 -25.75 21.40
CA ALA A 28 -1.49 -26.47 21.47
C ALA A 28 -1.98 -26.98 20.11
N PHE A 29 -1.75 -26.22 19.04
CA PHE A 29 -2.36 -26.48 17.73
C PHE A 29 -1.39 -26.96 16.67
N LEU A 30 -0.09 -26.67 16.78
CA LEU A 30 0.89 -27.20 15.84
C LEU A 30 0.90 -28.73 15.86
N PRO A 31 0.81 -29.46 16.97
CA PRO A 31 0.69 -30.93 16.92
C PRO A 31 -0.63 -31.44 16.31
N ARG A 32 -1.65 -30.59 16.16
CA ARG A 32 -3.04 -30.95 15.82
C ARG A 32 -3.48 -30.33 14.48
N PRO A 33 -3.05 -30.86 13.31
CA PRO A 33 -3.25 -30.23 12.01
C PRO A 33 -4.72 -29.95 11.66
N GLN A 34 -5.65 -30.81 12.10
CA GLN A 34 -7.09 -30.64 11.90
C GLN A 34 -7.66 -29.39 12.58
N TRP A 35 -7.11 -29.01 13.74
CA TRP A 35 -7.58 -27.89 14.55
C TRP A 35 -6.87 -26.57 14.23
N ARG A 36 -5.69 -26.61 13.59
CA ARG A 36 -4.91 -25.41 13.22
C ARG A 36 -5.75 -24.37 12.49
N ARG A 37 -6.51 -24.79 11.47
CA ARG A 37 -7.34 -23.90 10.65
C ARG A 37 -8.47 -23.22 11.43
N TYR A 38 -9.09 -23.94 12.38
CA TYR A 38 -10.19 -23.40 13.19
C TYR A 38 -9.66 -22.44 14.26
N PHE A 39 -8.56 -22.80 14.92
CA PHE A 39 -7.89 -21.90 15.85
C PHE A 39 -7.46 -20.60 15.14
N LEU A 40 -6.81 -20.71 13.99
CA LEU A 40 -6.40 -19.54 13.20
C LEU A 40 -7.59 -18.68 12.77
N LEU A 41 -8.72 -19.30 12.43
CA LEU A 41 -9.94 -18.57 12.12
C LEU A 41 -10.44 -17.77 13.33
N VAL A 42 -10.45 -18.38 14.52
CA VAL A 42 -10.81 -17.69 15.78
C VAL A 42 -9.83 -16.55 16.08
N VAL A 43 -8.53 -16.78 15.92
CA VAL A 43 -7.50 -15.73 16.03
C VAL A 43 -7.80 -14.56 15.11
N CYS A 44 -8.11 -14.82 13.83
CA CYS A 44 -8.48 -13.79 12.87
C CYS A 44 -9.75 -13.03 13.30
N MET A 45 -10.77 -13.75 13.78
CA MET A 45 -12.05 -13.17 14.22
C MET A 45 -11.91 -12.28 15.46
N VAL A 46 -10.95 -12.55 16.34
CA VAL A 46 -10.71 -11.77 17.57
C VAL A 46 -9.74 -10.62 17.33
N THR A 47 -8.66 -10.84 16.57
CA THR A 47 -7.59 -9.85 16.38
C THR A 47 -8.02 -8.63 15.59
N ILE A 48 -8.89 -8.77 14.58
CA ILE A 48 -9.35 -7.65 13.77
C ILE A 48 -10.20 -6.66 14.58
N PRO A 49 -11.27 -7.10 15.26
CA PRO A 49 -12.03 -6.21 16.13
C PRO A 49 -11.10 -5.57 17.18
N PHE A 50 -10.22 -6.34 17.81
CA PHE A 50 -9.31 -5.80 18.80
C PHE A 50 -8.36 -4.73 18.24
N ALA A 51 -7.81 -4.92 17.04
CA ALA A 51 -6.97 -3.94 16.37
C ALA A 51 -7.75 -2.66 16.03
N GLU A 52 -9.00 -2.79 15.55
CA GLU A 52 -9.87 -1.65 15.31
C GLU A 52 -10.21 -0.88 16.60
N TYR A 53 -10.45 -1.60 17.71
CA TYR A 53 -10.68 -1.03 19.03
C TYR A 53 -9.50 -0.16 19.46
N ILE A 54 -8.28 -0.69 19.41
CA ILE A 54 -7.07 0.04 19.78
C ILE A 54 -6.91 1.28 18.91
N LEU A 55 -7.03 1.15 17.59
CA LEU A 55 -6.84 2.26 16.66
C LEU A 55 -7.85 3.39 16.91
N ARG A 56 -9.13 3.06 17.11
CA ARG A 56 -10.19 4.06 17.32
C ARG A 56 -10.10 4.72 18.69
N SER A 57 -9.67 3.96 19.72
CA SER A 57 -9.42 4.52 21.05
C SER A 57 -8.33 5.59 21.05
N ARG A 58 -7.36 5.53 20.12
CA ARG A 58 -6.32 6.58 19.97
C ARG A 58 -6.82 7.84 19.30
N LEU A 59 -7.77 7.71 18.38
CA LEU A 59 -8.27 8.84 17.60
C LEU A 59 -9.25 9.72 18.38
N GLY A 60 -9.54 9.41 19.66
CA GLY A 60 -10.54 10.12 20.46
C GLY A 60 -11.97 9.98 19.94
N ARG A 61 -12.20 9.14 18.93
CA ARG A 61 -13.49 8.92 18.24
C ARG A 61 -14.21 7.68 18.77
N PHE A 62 -13.98 7.35 20.03
CA PHE A 62 -14.37 6.06 20.58
C PHE A 62 -15.78 6.12 21.15
N ASN A 63 -16.75 5.66 20.38
CA ASN A 63 -18.08 5.30 20.87
C ASN A 63 -18.20 3.77 20.84
N ILE A 64 -18.15 3.13 22.00
CA ILE A 64 -18.20 1.66 22.18
C ILE A 64 -19.41 1.06 21.46
N SER A 65 -20.52 1.79 21.42
CA SER A 65 -21.76 1.33 20.79
C SER A 65 -21.61 1.08 19.28
N ILE A 66 -20.73 1.78 18.57
CA ILE A 66 -20.66 1.72 17.09
C ILE A 66 -19.70 0.61 16.61
N PHE A 67 -18.84 0.11 17.49
CA PHE A 67 -17.78 -0.84 17.19
C PHE A 67 -18.25 -2.20 16.62
N PRO A 68 -19.28 -2.86 17.16
CA PRO A 68 -19.73 -4.16 16.65
C PRO A 68 -20.22 -4.08 15.19
N TYR A 69 -20.74 -2.92 14.78
CA TYR A 69 -21.44 -2.81 13.51
C TYR A 69 -20.53 -2.79 12.27
N TYR A 70 -19.29 -2.27 12.34
CA TYR A 70 -18.38 -2.30 11.17
C TYR A 70 -17.86 -3.69 10.88
N THR A 71 -17.42 -4.37 11.94
CA THR A 71 -16.97 -5.75 11.88
C THR A 71 -18.12 -6.63 11.37
N LEU A 72 -19.33 -6.44 11.92
CA LEU A 72 -20.53 -7.14 11.46
C LEU A 72 -20.83 -6.86 9.99
N LEU A 73 -20.78 -5.59 9.55
CA LEU A 73 -21.02 -5.22 8.15
C LEU A 73 -19.99 -5.86 7.21
N CYS A 74 -18.73 -5.91 7.60
CA CYS A 74 -17.69 -6.63 6.85
C CYS A 74 -18.00 -8.12 6.78
N TYR A 75 -18.42 -8.76 7.88
CA TYR A 75 -18.80 -10.17 7.87
C TYR A 75 -20.03 -10.45 7.01
N VAL A 76 -21.08 -9.63 7.11
CA VAL A 76 -22.27 -9.76 6.26
C VAL A 76 -21.91 -9.64 4.79
N LEU A 77 -21.11 -8.63 4.42
CA LEU A 77 -20.62 -8.47 3.05
C LEU A 77 -19.77 -9.68 2.62
N THR A 78 -18.93 -10.21 3.50
CA THR A 78 -18.13 -11.42 3.25
C THR A 78 -19.04 -12.61 2.95
N LEU A 79 -20.08 -12.84 3.76
CA LEU A 79 -21.03 -13.94 3.58
C LEU A 79 -21.82 -13.82 2.27
N ILE A 80 -22.28 -12.61 1.94
CA ILE A 80 -22.97 -12.32 0.67
C ILE A 80 -22.04 -12.66 -0.50
N VAL A 81 -20.80 -12.14 -0.49
CA VAL A 81 -19.83 -12.40 -1.57
C VAL A 81 -19.47 -13.88 -1.68
N TRP A 82 -19.34 -14.59 -0.56
CA TRP A 82 -19.14 -16.03 -0.56
C TRP A 82 -20.28 -16.78 -1.26
N ALA A 83 -21.52 -16.47 -0.89
CA ALA A 83 -22.72 -17.07 -1.48
C ALA A 83 -22.85 -16.75 -2.98
N VAL A 84 -22.58 -15.51 -3.38
CA VAL A 84 -22.53 -15.10 -4.79
C VAL A 84 -21.45 -15.90 -5.51
N GLY A 85 -20.22 -15.99 -4.98
CA GLY A 85 -19.15 -16.79 -5.60
C GLY A 85 -19.52 -18.26 -5.79
N ARG A 86 -20.22 -18.87 -4.81
CA ARG A 86 -20.74 -20.25 -4.91
C ARG A 86 -21.78 -20.38 -6.03
N PHE A 87 -22.67 -19.39 -6.19
CA PHE A 87 -23.63 -19.35 -7.29
C PHE A 87 -22.94 -19.19 -8.65
N LEU A 88 -21.93 -18.33 -8.75
CA LEU A 88 -21.18 -18.13 -9.99
C LEU A 88 -20.46 -19.41 -10.43
N ALA A 89 -19.95 -20.19 -9.47
CA ALA A 89 -19.32 -21.48 -9.73
C ALA A 89 -20.31 -22.58 -10.17
N SER A 90 -21.62 -22.42 -9.96
CA SER A 90 -22.60 -23.46 -10.33
C SER A 90 -23.06 -23.43 -11.79
N GLY A 91 -22.55 -22.50 -12.61
CA GLY A 91 -22.82 -22.47 -14.06
C GLY A 91 -24.26 -22.12 -14.47
N LYS A 92 -25.08 -21.58 -13.56
CA LYS A 92 -26.50 -21.26 -13.81
C LYS A 92 -26.66 -20.11 -14.83
N SER A 93 -27.83 -20.05 -15.49
CA SER A 93 -28.15 -19.08 -16.55
C SER A 93 -27.96 -17.62 -16.13
N LEU A 94 -28.31 -17.26 -14.90
CA LEU A 94 -28.21 -15.89 -14.36
C LEU A 94 -26.80 -15.47 -13.93
N ARG A 95 -25.76 -16.30 -14.15
CA ARG A 95 -24.39 -16.03 -13.65
C ARG A 95 -23.83 -14.67 -14.08
N GLY A 96 -24.15 -14.21 -15.29
CA GLY A 96 -23.66 -12.94 -15.83
C GLY A 96 -24.21 -11.73 -15.05
N LEU A 97 -25.52 -11.72 -14.82
CA LEU A 97 -26.20 -10.67 -14.06
C LEU A 97 -25.75 -10.68 -12.60
N VAL A 98 -25.73 -11.85 -11.95
CA VAL A 98 -25.28 -11.98 -10.56
C VAL A 98 -23.82 -11.55 -10.39
N PHE A 99 -22.95 -11.86 -11.36
CA PHE A 99 -21.56 -11.39 -11.35
C PHE A 99 -21.48 -9.87 -11.42
N PHE A 100 -22.20 -9.25 -12.37
CA PHE A 100 -22.22 -7.80 -12.51
C PHE A 100 -22.74 -7.11 -11.25
N LEU A 101 -23.88 -7.57 -10.71
CA LEU A 101 -24.45 -7.02 -9.48
C LEU A 101 -23.52 -7.21 -8.28
N GLY A 102 -22.85 -8.36 -8.15
CA GLY A 102 -21.89 -8.62 -7.08
C GLY A 102 -20.67 -7.68 -7.15
N ILE A 103 -20.10 -7.49 -8.34
CA ILE A 103 -18.99 -6.55 -8.54
C ILE A 103 -19.44 -5.11 -8.27
N ALA A 104 -20.59 -4.70 -8.81
CA ALA A 104 -21.15 -3.38 -8.61
C ALA A 104 -21.38 -3.12 -7.11
N PHE A 105 -21.92 -4.08 -6.37
CA PHE A 105 -22.14 -3.97 -4.93
C PHE A 105 -20.84 -3.75 -4.15
N VAL A 106 -19.78 -4.53 -4.42
CA VAL A 106 -18.49 -4.36 -3.74
C VAL A 106 -17.82 -3.03 -4.09
N VAL A 107 -17.91 -2.59 -5.35
CA VAL A 107 -17.37 -1.30 -5.80
C VAL A 107 -18.15 -0.13 -5.20
N LEU A 108 -19.48 -0.22 -5.14
CA LEU A 108 -20.34 0.79 -4.50
C LEU A 108 -20.07 0.86 -2.99
N TYR A 109 -19.89 -0.28 -2.33
CA TYR A 109 -19.50 -0.34 -0.92
C TYR A 109 -18.18 0.40 -0.65
N LEU A 110 -17.14 0.11 -1.44
CA LEU A 110 -15.86 0.81 -1.33
C LEU A 110 -16.00 2.30 -1.63
N SER A 111 -16.70 2.65 -2.72
CA SER A 111 -16.90 4.02 -3.16
C SER A 111 -17.66 4.85 -2.13
N TYR A 112 -18.68 4.28 -1.49
CA TYR A 112 -19.43 4.94 -0.43
C TYR A 112 -18.51 5.36 0.72
N PHE A 113 -17.74 4.42 1.30
CA PHE A 113 -16.87 4.76 2.44
C PHE A 113 -15.76 5.73 2.05
N LYS A 114 -15.29 5.69 0.81
CA LYS A 114 -14.19 6.50 0.34
C LYS A 114 -14.60 7.92 -0.09
N TYR A 115 -15.74 8.06 -0.78
CA TYR A 115 -16.17 9.30 -1.41
C TYR A 115 -17.42 9.92 -0.77
N ARG A 116 -17.87 9.43 0.39
CA ARG A 116 -19.05 9.97 1.09
C ARG A 116 -19.04 11.48 1.30
N HIS A 117 -17.88 12.11 1.44
CA HIS A 117 -17.81 13.57 1.62
C HIS A 117 -18.33 14.30 0.37
N LEU A 118 -18.22 13.68 -0.83
CA LEU A 118 -18.79 14.19 -2.07
C LEU A 118 -20.33 14.18 -2.05
N LEU A 119 -20.98 13.30 -1.28
CA LEU A 119 -22.45 13.30 -1.14
C LEU A 119 -22.99 14.63 -0.58
N HIS A 120 -22.16 15.34 0.18
CA HIS A 120 -22.52 16.63 0.79
C HIS A 120 -22.04 17.84 -0.04
N ALA A 121 -21.15 17.63 -1.01
CA ALA A 121 -20.57 18.67 -1.85
C ALA A 121 -21.59 19.23 -2.85
N PRO A 122 -21.74 20.57 -2.98
CA PRO A 122 -22.78 21.20 -3.80
C PRO A 122 -22.86 20.68 -5.24
N GLY A 123 -21.71 20.46 -5.90
CA GLY A 123 -21.64 20.03 -7.31
C GLY A 123 -22.07 18.58 -7.58
N TRP A 124 -22.13 17.72 -6.56
CA TRP A 124 -22.46 16.30 -6.71
C TRP A 124 -23.89 15.95 -6.25
N ARG A 125 -24.62 16.93 -5.71
CA ARG A 125 -25.96 16.74 -5.12
C ARG A 125 -26.99 16.21 -6.10
N ALA A 126 -26.96 16.67 -7.35
CA ALA A 126 -27.91 16.23 -8.39
C ALA A 126 -27.60 14.80 -8.86
N ILE A 127 -26.32 14.45 -9.01
CA ILE A 127 -25.87 13.14 -9.51
C ILE A 127 -26.11 12.05 -8.46
N LEU A 128 -25.96 12.36 -7.17
CA LEU A 128 -26.07 11.40 -6.07
C LEU A 128 -27.41 11.45 -5.33
N PHE A 129 -28.42 12.13 -5.90
CA PHE A 129 -29.73 12.33 -5.29
C PHE A 129 -30.44 11.03 -4.82
N PRO A 130 -30.46 9.94 -5.61
CA PRO A 130 -31.11 8.69 -5.17
C PRO A 130 -30.43 8.06 -3.95
N VAL A 131 -29.09 8.12 -3.90
CA VAL A 131 -28.30 7.61 -2.76
C VAL A 131 -28.56 8.47 -1.52
N ARG A 132 -28.76 9.77 -1.70
CA ARG A 132 -29.04 10.70 -0.60
C ARG A 132 -30.42 10.46 0.01
N LEU A 133 -31.44 10.11 -0.78
CA LEU A 133 -32.78 9.78 -0.25
C LEU A 133 -32.71 8.59 0.71
N VAL A 134 -32.02 7.51 0.31
CA VAL A 134 -31.80 6.34 1.17
C VAL A 134 -31.02 6.69 2.44
N VAL A 135 -29.98 7.53 2.33
CA VAL A 135 -29.20 7.99 3.49
C VAL A 135 -30.00 8.90 4.43
N LYS A 136 -30.87 9.74 3.88
CA LYS A 136 -31.74 10.64 4.64
C LYS A 136 -32.78 9.85 5.43
N GLU A 137 -33.39 8.83 4.82
CA GLU A 137 -34.32 7.91 5.48
C GLU A 137 -33.64 7.06 6.56
N ALA A 138 -32.38 6.67 6.36
CA ALA A 138 -31.57 5.95 7.36
C ALA A 138 -31.03 6.85 8.50
N GLY A 139 -31.22 8.18 8.42
CA GLY A 139 -30.73 9.17 9.37
C GLY A 139 -29.30 9.64 9.10
N GLU A 140 -29.10 10.92 8.77
CA GLU A 140 -27.78 11.51 8.49
C GLU A 140 -26.82 11.44 9.70
N SER A 141 -27.37 11.53 10.92
CA SER A 141 -26.62 11.41 12.17
C SER A 141 -26.21 9.98 12.50
N PHE A 142 -26.90 8.97 11.94
CA PHE A 142 -26.48 7.57 11.99
C PHE A 142 -25.25 7.42 11.10
N VAL A 143 -25.35 7.81 9.83
CA VAL A 143 -24.32 7.64 8.77
C VAL A 143 -23.00 8.38 9.03
N ILE A 144 -23.02 9.62 9.50
CA ILE A 144 -21.78 10.42 9.73
C ILE A 144 -20.91 9.84 10.86
N ARG A 145 -21.53 9.15 11.83
CA ARG A 145 -20.78 8.48 12.91
C ARG A 145 -20.04 7.23 12.43
N TRP A 146 -20.35 6.71 11.23
CA TRP A 146 -19.62 5.60 10.66
C TRP A 146 -18.28 6.13 10.12
N GLY A 147 -17.15 5.80 10.74
CA GLY A 147 -15.81 5.96 10.19
C GLY A 147 -15.56 5.06 8.98
N ILE A 148 -14.33 5.05 8.46
CA ILE A 148 -13.92 4.12 7.40
C ILE A 148 -13.47 2.81 8.08
N PRO A 149 -13.97 1.62 7.70
CA PRO A 149 -13.48 0.34 8.23
C PRO A 149 -11.99 0.16 7.93
N LEU A 150 -11.25 -0.41 8.88
CA LEU A 150 -9.82 -0.62 8.70
C LEU A 150 -9.59 -1.63 7.58
N GLY A 151 -8.65 -1.35 6.67
CA GLY A 151 -8.30 -2.28 5.60
C GLY A 151 -9.36 -2.45 4.50
N ILE A 152 -10.46 -1.68 4.51
CA ILE A 152 -11.56 -1.80 3.53
C ILE A 152 -11.07 -1.84 2.08
N SER A 153 -10.06 -1.04 1.74
CA SER A 153 -9.48 -1.01 0.39
C SER A 153 -8.82 -2.34 -0.02
N PHE A 154 -8.05 -2.96 0.85
CA PHE A 154 -7.39 -4.25 0.59
C PHE A 154 -8.40 -5.40 0.62
N TYR A 155 -9.34 -5.33 1.56
CA TYR A 155 -10.47 -6.23 1.69
C TYR A 155 -11.34 -6.27 0.41
N SER A 156 -11.70 -5.11 -0.15
CA SER A 156 -12.46 -5.03 -1.41
C SER A 156 -11.75 -5.69 -2.59
N PHE A 157 -10.42 -5.55 -2.70
CA PHE A 157 -9.65 -6.25 -3.75
C PHE A 157 -9.72 -7.77 -3.63
N ARG A 158 -9.76 -8.32 -2.41
CA ARG A 158 -9.91 -9.76 -2.18
C ARG A 158 -11.29 -10.26 -2.59
N LEU A 159 -12.34 -9.53 -2.25
CA LEU A 159 -13.72 -9.85 -2.65
C LEU A 159 -13.88 -9.79 -4.18
N ILE A 160 -13.42 -8.71 -4.82
CA ILE A 160 -13.52 -8.53 -6.28
C ILE A 160 -12.78 -9.65 -7.01
N SER A 161 -11.54 -9.95 -6.61
CA SER A 161 -10.77 -11.02 -7.25
C SER A 161 -11.42 -12.39 -7.06
N TYR A 162 -11.96 -12.69 -5.88
CA TYR A 162 -12.71 -13.94 -5.64
C TYR A 162 -13.95 -14.06 -6.56
N LEU A 163 -14.74 -13.00 -6.71
CA LEU A 163 -15.89 -12.99 -7.62
C LEU A 163 -15.48 -13.19 -9.08
N ILE A 164 -14.45 -12.49 -9.53
CA ILE A 164 -13.94 -12.61 -10.90
C ILE A 164 -13.41 -14.02 -11.18
N ASP A 165 -12.62 -14.58 -10.27
CA ASP A 165 -12.05 -15.91 -10.44
C ASP A 165 -13.10 -17.02 -10.31
N SER A 166 -14.12 -16.84 -9.47
CA SER A 166 -15.29 -17.72 -9.40
C SER A 166 -16.07 -17.70 -10.72
N TYR A 167 -16.32 -16.52 -11.28
CA TYR A 167 -17.01 -16.36 -12.56
C TYR A 167 -16.22 -16.98 -13.73
N ARG A 168 -14.89 -16.86 -13.70
CA ARG A 168 -13.98 -17.45 -14.69
C ARG A 168 -13.80 -18.97 -14.52
N GLY A 169 -14.34 -19.58 -13.46
CA GLY A 169 -14.16 -21.00 -13.17
C GLY A 169 -12.74 -21.40 -12.80
N LEU A 170 -11.94 -20.47 -12.23
CA LEU A 170 -10.53 -20.70 -11.90
C LEU A 170 -10.32 -21.25 -10.48
N LEU A 171 -11.38 -21.27 -9.65
CA LEU A 171 -11.31 -21.65 -8.24
C LEU A 171 -11.90 -23.05 -8.02
N LYS A 172 -11.32 -23.80 -7.08
CA LYS A 172 -11.97 -24.98 -6.53
C LYS A 172 -13.16 -24.55 -5.65
N ARG A 173 -13.96 -25.53 -5.20
CA ARG A 173 -14.99 -25.29 -4.17
C ARG A 173 -14.34 -24.58 -2.98
N ALA A 174 -14.93 -23.46 -2.55
CA ALA A 174 -14.46 -22.65 -1.42
C ALA A 174 -15.33 -22.93 -0.18
N PRO A 175 -14.90 -23.79 0.77
CA PRO A 175 -15.54 -23.92 2.06
C PRO A 175 -15.59 -22.56 2.78
N LEU A 176 -16.66 -22.33 3.55
CA LEU A 176 -16.87 -21.04 4.20
C LEU A 176 -15.70 -20.67 5.12
N HIS A 177 -15.17 -21.62 5.89
CA HIS A 177 -14.06 -21.36 6.82
C HIS A 177 -12.75 -20.96 6.10
N GLU A 178 -12.44 -21.56 4.95
CA GLU A 178 -11.26 -21.18 4.15
C GLU A 178 -11.41 -19.79 3.56
N PHE A 179 -12.61 -19.48 3.06
CA PHE A 179 -12.92 -18.17 2.51
C PHE A 179 -12.90 -17.08 3.58
N LEU A 180 -13.50 -17.33 4.75
CA LEU A 180 -13.43 -16.42 5.88
C LEU A 180 -11.97 -16.19 6.26
N MET A 181 -11.18 -17.24 6.51
CA MET A 181 -9.78 -17.04 6.89
C MET A 181 -8.98 -16.29 5.83
N TYR A 182 -9.24 -16.50 4.52
CA TYR A 182 -8.64 -15.70 3.45
C TYR A 182 -8.97 -14.21 3.57
N ILE A 183 -10.25 -13.89 3.75
CA ILE A 183 -10.71 -12.50 3.77
C ILE A 183 -10.22 -11.78 5.02
N ILE A 184 -10.31 -12.43 6.18
CA ILE A 184 -9.93 -11.86 7.47
C ILE A 184 -8.56 -12.30 7.96
N PHE A 185 -7.65 -12.69 7.06
CA PHE A 185 -6.30 -13.12 7.46
C PHE A 185 -5.53 -11.96 8.11
N PHE A 186 -5.47 -11.96 9.44
CA PHE A 186 -5.04 -10.80 10.23
C PHE A 186 -3.65 -10.26 9.89
N PRO A 187 -2.62 -11.07 9.51
CA PRO A 187 -1.29 -10.53 9.21
C PRO A 187 -1.29 -9.55 8.02
N THR A 188 -2.31 -9.64 7.17
CA THR A 188 -2.41 -8.89 5.91
C THR A 188 -3.70 -8.08 5.79
N TYR A 189 -4.57 -8.13 6.79
CA TYR A 189 -5.88 -7.47 6.78
C TYR A 189 -5.79 -5.94 6.74
N PRO A 190 -5.06 -5.25 7.64
CA PRO A 190 -5.08 -3.79 7.68
C PRO A 190 -4.33 -3.19 6.49
N VAL A 191 -3.09 -3.65 6.28
CA VAL A 191 -2.19 -3.26 5.18
C VAL A 191 -1.23 -4.43 5.01
N GLY A 192 -1.10 -4.95 3.79
CA GLY A 192 -0.21 -6.06 3.49
C GLY A 192 -0.32 -6.51 2.03
N PRO A 193 0.37 -7.59 1.64
CA PRO A 193 0.22 -8.15 0.30
C PRO A 193 -1.24 -8.53 -0.01
N ILE A 194 -1.72 -8.08 -1.17
CA ILE A 194 -3.04 -8.41 -1.72
C ILE A 194 -2.99 -9.84 -2.25
N GLU A 195 -3.32 -10.80 -1.38
CA GLU A 195 -3.29 -12.22 -1.69
C GLU A 195 -4.44 -12.67 -2.62
N ARG A 196 -4.27 -13.83 -3.26
CA ARG A 196 -5.28 -14.50 -4.11
C ARG A 196 -5.91 -15.69 -3.40
N PHE A 197 -7.23 -15.79 -3.45
CA PHE A 197 -7.92 -16.95 -2.87
C PHE A 197 -7.39 -18.28 -3.39
N GLY A 198 -7.20 -18.44 -4.72
CA GLY A 198 -6.70 -19.69 -5.28
C GLY A 198 -5.28 -20.08 -4.84
N ARG A 199 -4.41 -19.10 -4.51
CA ARG A 199 -3.08 -19.38 -3.92
C ARG A 199 -3.17 -19.66 -2.43
N PHE A 200 -4.05 -18.94 -1.74
CA PHE A 200 -4.28 -19.10 -0.31
C PHE A 200 -4.90 -20.47 -0.01
N GLN A 201 -5.92 -20.88 -0.77
CA GLN A 201 -6.60 -22.17 -0.66
C GLN A 201 -5.65 -23.37 -0.83
N LYS A 202 -4.73 -23.33 -1.80
CA LYS A 202 -3.76 -24.42 -2.03
C LYS A 202 -2.86 -24.71 -0.82
N GLN A 203 -2.75 -23.79 0.13
CA GLN A 203 -1.96 -23.97 1.35
C GLN A 203 -2.72 -24.73 2.44
N PHE A 204 -4.05 -24.84 2.35
CA PHE A 204 -4.86 -25.67 3.23
C PHE A 204 -4.79 -27.15 2.84
N ASP A 205 -4.82 -27.43 1.54
CA ASP A 205 -4.72 -28.79 0.98
C ASP A 205 -3.44 -29.51 1.44
N ASN A 206 -2.36 -28.74 1.71
CA ASN A 206 -1.03 -29.24 2.08
C ASN A 206 -0.72 -29.10 3.59
N THR A 207 -1.70 -29.33 4.48
CA THR A 207 -1.51 -29.47 5.95
C THR A 207 -0.68 -28.38 6.65
N LEU A 208 -0.79 -27.09 6.30
CA LEU A 208 -0.23 -25.94 7.06
C LEU A 208 1.11 -26.22 7.78
N GLN A 209 2.08 -26.82 7.09
CA GLN A 209 3.29 -27.31 7.76
C GLN A 209 4.16 -26.12 8.15
N CYS A 210 4.34 -25.88 9.46
CA CYS A 210 5.33 -24.93 9.94
C CYS A 210 6.70 -25.59 9.79
N LYS A 211 7.38 -25.28 8.68
CA LYS A 211 8.75 -25.74 8.44
C LYS A 211 9.70 -24.97 9.36
N PRO A 212 10.77 -25.57 9.90
CA PRO A 212 11.79 -24.84 10.66
C PRO A 212 12.32 -23.60 9.92
N GLU A 213 12.45 -23.69 8.60
CA GLU A 213 12.81 -22.58 7.71
C GLU A 213 11.85 -21.37 7.84
N TYR A 214 10.55 -21.60 8.02
CA TYR A 214 9.56 -20.53 8.17
C TYR A 214 9.72 -19.78 9.48
N ILE A 215 10.19 -20.46 10.53
CA ILE A 215 10.44 -19.84 11.83
C ILE A 215 11.60 -18.84 11.72
N ALA A 216 12.75 -19.30 11.21
CA ALA A 216 13.94 -18.46 11.08
C ALA A 216 13.70 -17.26 10.14
N VAL A 217 13.13 -17.52 8.95
CA VAL A 217 12.81 -16.46 7.99
C VAL A 217 11.70 -15.54 8.52
N GLY A 218 10.72 -16.10 9.22
CA GLY A 218 9.61 -15.36 9.82
C GLY A 218 10.10 -14.31 10.82
N TRP A 219 10.92 -14.72 11.78
CA TRP A 219 11.52 -13.81 12.76
C TRP A 219 12.46 -12.80 12.11
N TRP A 220 13.31 -13.22 11.19
CA TRP A 220 14.18 -12.31 10.46
C TRP A 220 13.38 -11.19 9.76
N ARG A 221 12.28 -11.54 9.09
CA ARG A 221 11.42 -10.58 8.40
C ARG A 221 10.73 -9.62 9.37
N ILE A 222 10.24 -10.13 10.51
CA ILE A 222 9.64 -9.28 11.55
C ILE A 222 10.67 -8.29 12.10
N LEU A 223 11.85 -8.77 12.50
CA LEU A 223 12.92 -7.92 13.05
C LEU A 223 13.40 -6.87 12.04
N LEU A 224 13.61 -7.28 10.79
CA LEU A 224 13.98 -6.37 9.70
C LEU A 224 12.89 -5.31 9.47
N GLY A 225 11.62 -5.71 9.47
CA GLY A 225 10.51 -4.79 9.30
C GLY A 225 10.41 -3.80 10.48
N VAL A 226 10.51 -4.28 11.72
CA VAL A 226 10.52 -3.41 12.91
C VAL A 226 11.68 -2.42 12.85
N PHE A 227 12.89 -2.85 12.48
CA PHE A 227 14.04 -1.95 12.31
C PHE A 227 13.80 -0.91 11.21
N LYS A 228 13.35 -1.33 10.02
CA LYS A 228 13.02 -0.42 8.91
C LYS A 228 11.99 0.62 9.31
N TRP A 229 10.96 0.23 10.07
CA TRP A 229 9.92 1.15 10.50
C TRP A 229 10.40 2.09 11.61
N THR A 230 10.88 1.53 12.71
CA THR A 230 11.15 2.28 13.94
C THR A 230 12.39 3.16 13.85
N VAL A 231 13.41 2.71 13.11
CA VAL A 231 14.68 3.41 12.96
C VAL A 231 14.70 4.19 11.64
N VAL A 232 14.65 3.49 10.51
CA VAL A 232 14.94 4.11 9.20
C VAL A 232 13.81 5.03 8.75
N ALA A 233 12.58 4.55 8.68
CA ALA A 233 11.43 5.32 8.20
C ALA A 233 11.14 6.50 9.12
N ASN A 234 11.13 6.29 10.44
CA ASN A 234 10.94 7.37 11.41
C ASN A 234 12.05 8.43 11.36
N TRP A 235 13.31 8.03 11.17
CA TRP A 235 14.41 8.98 11.02
C TRP A 235 14.26 9.81 9.73
N LEU A 236 13.98 9.16 8.60
CA LEU A 236 13.73 9.83 7.31
C LEU A 236 12.55 10.80 7.43
N LEU A 237 11.44 10.38 8.05
CA LEU A 237 10.28 11.22 8.25
C LEU A 237 10.62 12.47 9.08
N LYS A 238 11.08 12.27 10.32
CA LYS A 238 11.29 13.36 11.30
C LYS A 238 12.39 14.34 10.90
N ARG A 239 13.41 13.89 10.16
CA ARG A 239 14.56 14.76 9.82
C ARG A 239 14.49 15.30 8.39
N HIS A 240 13.88 14.56 7.48
CA HIS A 240 14.09 14.79 6.04
C HIS A 240 12.83 14.74 5.17
N ALA A 241 11.68 14.25 5.63
CA ALA A 241 10.49 14.15 4.77
C ALA A 241 9.25 14.90 5.31
N GLU A 242 9.30 15.40 6.55
CA GLU A 242 8.19 16.10 7.19
C GLU A 242 7.65 17.27 6.33
N ASP A 243 8.52 18.09 5.75
CA ASP A 243 8.09 19.25 4.94
C ASP A 243 7.24 18.84 3.71
N ILE A 244 7.57 17.72 3.07
CA ILE A 244 6.81 17.19 1.93
C ILE A 244 5.51 16.56 2.42
N VAL A 245 5.56 15.79 3.50
CA VAL A 245 4.40 15.11 4.11
C VAL A 245 3.37 16.09 4.66
N HIS A 246 3.81 17.26 5.16
CA HIS A 246 2.93 18.26 5.77
C HIS A 246 2.67 19.48 4.89
N GLY A 247 3.23 19.53 3.68
CA GLY A 247 2.98 20.64 2.75
C GLY A 247 3.76 21.92 3.06
N ASN A 248 4.73 21.86 3.97
CA ASN A 248 5.54 22.99 4.42
C ASN A 248 6.73 23.26 3.50
N TRP A 249 6.51 23.20 2.19
CA TRP A 249 7.58 23.28 1.17
C TRP A 249 7.80 24.69 0.62
N ALA A 250 6.87 25.63 0.85
CA ALA A 250 6.89 26.96 0.24
C ALA A 250 8.20 27.73 0.51
N GLY A 251 8.72 27.65 1.74
CA GLY A 251 9.95 28.35 2.15
C GLY A 251 11.28 27.66 1.80
N LEU A 252 11.24 26.46 1.23
CA LEU A 252 12.45 25.70 0.89
C LEU A 252 13.10 26.23 -0.39
N SER A 253 14.42 26.14 -0.54
CA SER A 253 15.09 26.36 -1.83
C SER A 253 14.92 25.13 -2.74
N THR A 254 15.13 25.27 -4.06
CA THR A 254 14.87 24.19 -5.03
C THR A 254 15.75 22.96 -4.81
N ASP A 255 17.02 23.14 -4.44
CA ASP A 255 17.94 22.08 -4.02
C ASP A 255 17.40 21.31 -2.81
N LYS A 256 16.91 22.04 -1.79
CA LYS A 256 16.29 21.43 -0.60
C LYS A 256 15.03 20.67 -0.97
N LEU A 257 14.21 21.16 -1.90
CA LEU A 257 13.02 20.43 -2.36
C LEU A 257 13.38 19.07 -2.95
N TRP A 258 14.42 18.99 -3.79
CA TRP A 258 14.90 17.71 -4.33
C TRP A 258 15.40 16.76 -3.25
N VAL A 259 16.23 17.25 -2.32
CA VAL A 259 16.71 16.42 -1.19
C VAL A 259 15.55 15.88 -0.37
N LYS A 260 14.56 16.73 -0.06
CA LYS A 260 13.36 16.33 0.70
C LYS A 260 12.47 15.36 -0.10
N ALA A 261 12.38 15.50 -1.42
CA ALA A 261 11.67 14.55 -2.29
C ALA A 261 12.34 13.17 -2.35
N TYR A 262 13.68 13.12 -2.40
CA TYR A 262 14.42 11.85 -2.30
C TYR A 262 14.25 11.20 -0.93
N ALA A 263 14.32 11.99 0.15
CA ALA A 263 14.06 11.49 1.49
C ALA A 263 12.64 10.94 1.64
N TYR A 264 11.65 11.63 1.08
CA TYR A 264 10.26 11.16 1.05
C TYR A 264 10.11 9.86 0.25
N SER A 265 10.80 9.73 -0.89
CA SER A 265 10.86 8.48 -1.67
C SER A 265 11.38 7.32 -0.83
N LEU A 266 12.49 7.52 -0.12
CA LEU A 266 13.05 6.49 0.77
C LEU A 266 12.12 6.20 1.95
N TYR A 267 11.48 7.22 2.53
CA TYR A 267 10.53 7.06 3.63
C TYR A 267 9.35 6.19 3.23
N ILE A 268 8.66 6.52 2.13
CA ILE A 268 7.47 5.76 1.71
C ILE A 268 7.84 4.31 1.37
N TYR A 269 9.00 4.07 0.77
CA TYR A 269 9.49 2.73 0.52
C TYR A 269 9.81 1.96 1.80
N THR A 270 10.56 2.57 2.72
CA THR A 270 11.01 1.90 3.96
C THR A 270 9.86 1.63 4.91
N GLU A 271 8.92 2.56 5.06
CA GLU A 271 7.71 2.38 5.86
C GLU A 271 6.83 1.26 5.29
N PHE A 272 6.55 1.29 3.98
CA PHE A 272 5.63 0.32 3.40
C PHE A 272 6.26 -1.07 3.26
N SER A 273 7.56 -1.14 2.96
CA SER A 273 8.29 -2.41 2.96
C SER A 273 8.43 -3.00 4.36
N ALA A 274 8.55 -2.17 5.41
CA ALA A 274 8.56 -2.63 6.79
C ALA A 274 7.26 -3.34 7.19
N VAL A 275 6.12 -2.71 6.92
CA VAL A 275 4.81 -3.32 7.20
C VAL A 275 4.61 -4.61 6.39
N SER A 276 5.09 -4.64 5.14
CA SER A 276 5.05 -5.85 4.32
C SER A 276 5.95 -6.96 4.87
N ASP A 277 7.15 -6.64 5.35
CA ASP A 277 8.07 -7.61 5.95
C ASP A 277 7.47 -8.22 7.22
N ILE A 278 6.86 -7.41 8.10
CA ILE A 278 6.16 -7.88 9.30
C ILE A 278 5.00 -8.79 8.90
N ALA A 279 4.16 -8.38 7.95
CA ALA A 279 3.03 -9.18 7.47
C ALA A 279 3.48 -10.55 6.93
N ILE A 280 4.55 -10.57 6.13
CA ILE A 280 5.12 -11.80 5.55
C ILE A 280 5.72 -12.68 6.64
N GLY A 281 6.48 -12.08 7.57
CA GLY A 281 7.09 -12.81 8.67
C GLY A 281 6.05 -13.45 9.58
N CYS A 282 5.03 -12.69 10.02
CA CYS A 282 3.92 -13.22 10.81
C CYS A 282 3.19 -14.35 10.06
N SER A 283 2.93 -14.19 8.76
CA SER A 283 2.26 -15.23 7.97
C SER A 283 3.05 -16.54 7.96
N LEU A 284 4.38 -16.47 7.81
CA LEU A 284 5.25 -17.64 7.84
C LEU A 284 5.20 -18.36 9.20
N LEU A 285 5.18 -17.62 10.32
CA LEU A 285 5.07 -18.19 11.66
C LEU A 285 3.73 -18.92 11.90
N PHE A 286 2.68 -18.57 11.14
CA PHE A 286 1.39 -19.28 11.10
C PHE A 286 1.28 -20.29 9.94
N GLY A 287 2.38 -20.58 9.24
CA GLY A 287 2.45 -21.60 8.19
C GLY A 287 2.00 -21.14 6.79
N PHE A 288 1.77 -19.84 6.57
CA PHE A 288 1.34 -19.28 5.29
C PHE A 288 2.46 -18.53 4.57
N LYS A 289 2.69 -18.89 3.31
CA LYS A 289 3.55 -18.16 2.38
C LYS A 289 2.71 -17.23 1.51
N ILE A 290 2.63 -15.97 1.92
CA ILE A 290 1.91 -14.92 1.19
C ILE A 290 2.79 -14.26 0.10
N MET A 291 2.18 -13.42 -0.74
CA MET A 291 2.90 -12.67 -1.80
C MET A 291 3.95 -11.70 -1.26
N GLU A 292 5.01 -11.47 -2.04
CA GLU A 292 5.93 -10.35 -1.83
C GLU A 292 5.33 -9.03 -2.33
N ASN A 293 5.73 -7.91 -1.72
CA ASN A 293 5.35 -6.56 -2.17
C ASN A 293 6.50 -5.80 -2.81
N PHE A 294 7.76 -6.08 -2.43
CA PHE A 294 8.89 -5.27 -2.86
C PHE A 294 10.09 -6.12 -3.25
N ASN A 295 10.76 -5.72 -4.33
CA ASN A 295 12.02 -6.34 -4.76
C ASN A 295 12.95 -5.29 -5.38
N TRP A 296 13.67 -4.55 -4.53
CA TRP A 296 14.62 -3.49 -4.92
C TRP A 296 14.06 -2.53 -6.01
N PRO A 297 12.88 -1.91 -5.79
CA PRO A 297 12.19 -1.15 -6.83
C PRO A 297 12.97 0.08 -7.32
N TYR A 298 13.72 0.75 -6.45
CA TYR A 298 14.48 1.95 -6.81
C TYR A 298 15.81 1.67 -7.53
N LEU A 299 16.22 0.41 -7.61
CA LEU A 299 17.38 -0.03 -8.39
C LEU A 299 16.99 -0.45 -9.83
N ARG A 300 15.74 -0.20 -10.24
CA ARG A 300 15.23 -0.63 -11.54
C ARG A 300 15.51 0.42 -12.61
N THR A 301 15.92 -0.06 -13.78
CA THR A 301 16.44 0.77 -14.89
C THR A 301 15.37 1.43 -15.76
N ASN A 302 14.09 1.10 -15.53
CA ASN A 302 12.96 1.68 -16.23
C ASN A 302 11.67 1.54 -15.40
N ILE A 303 10.70 2.39 -15.70
CA ILE A 303 9.42 2.46 -15.00
C ILE A 303 8.61 1.15 -15.04
N SER A 304 8.69 0.37 -16.13
CA SER A 304 8.01 -0.93 -16.21
C SER A 304 8.65 -1.97 -15.28
N GLN A 305 9.98 -1.96 -15.14
CA GLN A 305 10.66 -2.78 -14.13
C GLN A 305 10.36 -2.28 -12.72
N PHE A 306 10.28 -0.96 -12.49
CA PHE A 306 9.89 -0.41 -11.19
C PHE A 306 8.54 -0.96 -10.73
N TRP A 307 7.48 -0.84 -11.54
CA TRP A 307 6.13 -1.30 -11.16
C TRP A 307 6.05 -2.81 -10.93
N ARG A 308 6.80 -3.61 -11.68
CA ARG A 308 6.91 -5.07 -11.43
C ARG A 308 7.61 -5.43 -10.11
N ASN A 309 8.20 -4.46 -9.42
CA ASN A 309 8.99 -4.65 -8.21
C ASN A 309 8.56 -3.72 -7.05
N TRP A 310 7.60 -2.83 -7.29
CA TRP A 310 6.95 -1.94 -6.33
C TRP A 310 5.52 -2.40 -6.11
N HIS A 311 5.13 -2.59 -4.85
CA HIS A 311 3.82 -3.08 -4.46
C HIS A 311 3.31 -4.22 -5.37
N ILE A 312 4.15 -5.26 -5.52
CA ILE A 312 3.99 -6.35 -6.50
C ILE A 312 2.59 -6.98 -6.45
N SER A 313 2.02 -7.18 -5.25
CA SER A 313 0.66 -7.73 -5.12
C SER A 313 -0.40 -6.84 -5.76
N LEU A 314 -0.27 -5.51 -5.65
CA LEU A 314 -1.18 -4.55 -6.29
C LEU A 314 -0.92 -4.49 -7.79
N THR A 315 0.34 -4.40 -8.22
CA THR A 315 0.67 -4.34 -9.65
C THR A 315 0.15 -5.57 -10.39
N THR A 316 0.32 -6.76 -9.82
CA THR A 316 -0.23 -8.00 -10.40
C THR A 316 -1.75 -8.00 -10.36
N TRP A 317 -2.39 -7.47 -9.30
CA TRP A 317 -3.85 -7.28 -9.27
C TRP A 317 -4.37 -6.41 -10.40
N LEU A 318 -3.78 -5.23 -10.56
CA LEU A 318 -4.16 -4.33 -11.65
C LEU A 318 -3.91 -4.98 -13.01
N THR A 319 -2.82 -5.74 -13.14
CA THR A 319 -2.50 -6.45 -14.39
C THR A 319 -3.55 -7.49 -14.74
N ASP A 320 -3.93 -8.36 -13.80
CA ASP A 320 -4.78 -9.53 -14.06
C ASP A 320 -6.28 -9.19 -14.14
N TYR A 321 -6.72 -8.17 -13.40
CA TYR A 321 -8.14 -7.84 -13.23
C TYR A 321 -8.56 -6.53 -13.91
N VAL A 322 -7.63 -5.66 -14.31
CA VAL A 322 -7.93 -4.39 -14.99
C VAL A 322 -7.27 -4.32 -16.37
N PHE A 323 -5.94 -4.29 -16.40
CA PHE A 323 -5.16 -4.10 -17.64
C PHE A 323 -5.43 -5.20 -18.67
N THR A 324 -5.33 -6.47 -18.26
CA THR A 324 -5.48 -7.61 -19.19
C THR A 324 -6.89 -7.71 -19.76
N PRO A 325 -7.97 -7.62 -18.96
CA PRO A 325 -9.34 -7.60 -19.49
C PRO A 325 -9.60 -6.44 -20.47
N ILE A 326 -9.15 -5.22 -20.13
CA ILE A 326 -9.30 -4.04 -21.01
C ILE A 326 -8.55 -4.27 -22.33
N SER A 327 -7.28 -4.68 -22.24
CA SER A 327 -6.44 -4.93 -23.43
C SER A 327 -7.06 -6.01 -24.32
N ARG A 328 -7.55 -7.11 -23.75
CA ARG A 328 -8.25 -8.17 -24.48
C ARG A 328 -9.54 -7.69 -25.14
N ARG A 329 -10.28 -6.78 -24.51
CA ARG A 329 -11.49 -6.20 -25.11
C ARG A 329 -11.15 -5.27 -26.26
N LEU A 330 -10.15 -4.41 -26.09
CA LEU A 330 -9.68 -3.48 -27.14
C LEU A 330 -9.16 -4.23 -28.38
N MET A 331 -8.43 -5.34 -28.19
CA MET A 331 -7.97 -6.18 -29.31
C MET A 331 -9.11 -6.78 -30.16
N LYS A 332 -10.33 -6.90 -29.61
CA LYS A 332 -11.50 -7.42 -30.33
C LYS A 332 -12.28 -6.33 -31.08
N THR A 333 -11.94 -5.05 -30.88
CA THR A 333 -12.64 -3.97 -31.57
C THR A 333 -12.10 -3.80 -32.99
N PRO A 334 -12.94 -3.55 -34.01
CA PRO A 334 -12.54 -3.43 -35.42
C PRO A 334 -11.69 -2.20 -35.73
N LEU A 335 -11.46 -1.33 -34.73
CA LEU A 335 -10.41 -0.31 -34.76
C LEU A 335 -9.05 -1.01 -34.86
N LYS A 336 -8.63 -1.28 -36.09
CA LYS A 336 -7.27 -1.69 -36.48
C LYS A 336 -6.25 -0.76 -35.82
N LYS A 337 -5.77 -1.10 -34.62
CA LYS A 337 -4.83 -0.24 -33.90
C LYS A 337 -3.72 -1.09 -33.32
N THR A 338 -2.54 -0.86 -33.88
CA THR A 338 -1.21 -1.34 -33.50
C THR A 338 -1.14 -1.71 -32.02
N MET A 339 -0.56 -2.87 -31.68
CA MET A 339 -0.41 -3.37 -30.29
C MET A 339 0.10 -2.33 -29.28
N ILE A 340 0.83 -1.31 -29.76
CA ILE A 340 1.30 -0.16 -28.99
C ILE A 340 0.13 0.66 -28.43
N LEU A 341 -0.89 0.99 -29.24
CA LEU A 341 -2.04 1.79 -28.82
C LEU A 341 -2.88 1.03 -27.78
N VAL A 342 -3.09 -0.26 -27.97
CA VAL A 342 -3.76 -1.11 -26.97
C VAL A 342 -3.02 -1.07 -25.63
N ALA A 343 -1.69 -1.22 -25.65
CA ALA A 343 -0.87 -1.17 -24.44
C ALA A 343 -0.92 0.21 -23.76
N ILE A 344 -0.81 1.30 -24.53
CA ILE A 344 -0.87 2.67 -24.00
C ILE A 344 -2.21 2.95 -23.35
N THR A 345 -3.33 2.67 -24.05
CA THR A 345 -4.68 2.85 -23.50
C THR A 345 -4.87 1.99 -22.24
N GLY A 346 -4.39 0.75 -22.26
CA GLY A 346 -4.40 -0.13 -21.10
C GLY A 346 -3.64 0.47 -19.91
N TYR A 347 -2.43 0.99 -20.12
CA TYR A 347 -1.64 1.62 -19.05
C TYR A 347 -2.33 2.86 -18.49
N ILE A 348 -2.81 3.77 -19.33
CA ILE A 348 -3.46 5.01 -18.89
C ILE A 348 -4.68 4.70 -18.02
N ILE A 349 -5.60 3.83 -18.50
CA ILE A 349 -6.81 3.48 -17.74
C ILE A 349 -6.43 2.78 -16.43
N THR A 350 -5.51 1.82 -16.48
CA THR A 350 -5.12 1.03 -15.30
C THR A 350 -4.48 1.91 -14.22
N MET A 351 -3.57 2.80 -14.61
CA MET A 351 -2.88 3.66 -13.64
C MET A 351 -3.79 4.79 -13.15
N PHE A 352 -4.71 5.31 -13.97
CA PHE A 352 -5.74 6.24 -13.53
C PHE A 352 -6.63 5.62 -12.45
N LEU A 353 -7.13 4.40 -12.68
CA LEU A 353 -7.91 3.66 -11.68
C LEU A 353 -7.09 3.35 -10.42
N CYS A 354 -5.78 3.06 -10.56
CA CYS A 354 -4.86 2.92 -9.43
C CYS A 354 -4.76 4.21 -8.62
N GLY A 355 -4.63 5.36 -9.29
CA GLY A 355 -4.62 6.69 -8.66
C GLY A 355 -5.91 6.95 -7.90
N ILE A 356 -7.06 6.80 -8.56
CA ILE A 356 -8.39 6.89 -7.94
C ILE A 356 -8.48 5.94 -6.75
N TRP A 357 -7.90 4.74 -6.79
CA TRP A 357 -7.91 3.83 -5.64
C TRP A 357 -7.04 4.30 -4.46
N HIS A 358 -5.98 5.07 -4.66
CA HIS A 358 -5.11 5.53 -3.58
C HIS A 358 -5.70 6.65 -2.71
N GLY A 359 -6.49 7.55 -3.28
CA GLY A 359 -7.08 8.64 -2.51
C GLY A 359 -8.31 9.24 -3.17
N ASP A 360 -8.95 10.14 -2.47
CA ASP A 360 -10.18 10.80 -2.88
C ASP A 360 -9.96 12.21 -3.45
N ASP A 361 -8.73 12.73 -3.32
CA ASP A 361 -8.29 13.97 -3.96
C ASP A 361 -7.83 13.74 -5.43
N LEU A 362 -8.01 14.76 -6.27
CA LEU A 362 -7.66 14.75 -7.70
C LEU A 362 -6.15 14.56 -7.93
N THR A 363 -5.30 14.98 -7.00
CA THR A 363 -3.85 14.76 -7.02
C THR A 363 -3.47 13.29 -7.21
N PHE A 364 -4.21 12.36 -6.60
CA PHE A 364 -3.97 10.93 -6.78
C PHE A 364 -4.32 10.42 -8.18
N ALA A 365 -5.43 10.92 -8.76
CA ALA A 365 -5.80 10.56 -10.11
C ALA A 365 -4.77 11.07 -11.13
N ILE A 366 -4.26 12.29 -10.92
CA ILE A 366 -3.18 12.88 -11.74
C ILE A 366 -1.87 12.13 -11.54
N TRP A 367 -1.53 11.73 -10.31
CA TRP A 367 -0.41 10.83 -10.05
C TRP A 367 -0.54 9.50 -10.81
N GLY A 368 -1.74 8.93 -10.85
CA GLY A 368 -2.05 7.75 -11.65
C GLY A 368 -1.78 7.98 -13.15
N LEU A 369 -2.29 9.08 -13.70
CA LEU A 369 -2.04 9.45 -15.10
C LEU A 369 -0.55 9.68 -15.38
N TYR A 370 0.16 10.33 -14.48
CA TYR A 370 1.60 10.55 -14.57
C TYR A 370 2.36 9.24 -14.78
N HIS A 371 2.08 8.21 -13.97
CA HIS A 371 2.68 6.89 -14.15
C HIS A 371 2.20 6.18 -15.42
N GLY A 372 0.92 6.33 -15.79
CA GLY A 372 0.40 5.80 -17.04
C GLY A 372 1.10 6.36 -18.28
N VAL A 373 1.35 7.67 -18.29
CA VAL A 373 2.10 8.37 -19.34
C VAL A 373 3.56 7.91 -19.33
N GLY A 374 4.19 7.78 -18.16
CA GLY A 374 5.55 7.24 -18.05
C GLY A 374 5.68 5.84 -18.65
N LEU A 375 4.71 4.95 -18.40
CA LEU A 375 4.67 3.60 -18.99
C LEU A 375 4.43 3.65 -20.51
N ALA A 376 3.59 4.56 -20.99
CA ALA A 376 3.34 4.78 -22.42
C ALA A 376 4.60 5.26 -23.15
N ILE A 377 5.30 6.27 -22.60
CA ILE A 377 6.58 6.77 -23.13
C ILE A 377 7.60 5.63 -23.18
N TRP A 378 7.73 4.86 -22.09
CA TRP A 378 8.64 3.71 -22.07
C TRP A 378 8.28 2.66 -23.12
N LYS A 379 6.98 2.39 -23.34
CA LYS A 379 6.53 1.46 -24.38
C LYS A 379 6.93 1.95 -25.78
N ILE A 380 6.67 3.21 -26.10
CA ILE A 380 7.06 3.80 -27.39
C ILE A 380 8.59 3.73 -27.55
N TRP A 381 9.35 4.17 -26.55
CA TRP A 381 10.80 4.10 -26.54
C TRP A 381 11.33 2.67 -26.75
N SER A 382 10.74 1.69 -26.07
CA SER A 382 11.16 0.29 -26.19
C SER A 382 10.97 -0.26 -27.59
N GLU A 383 9.90 0.14 -28.29
CA GLU A 383 9.62 -0.26 -29.67
C GLU A 383 10.53 0.46 -30.66
N LEU A 384 10.75 1.77 -30.50
CA LEU A 384 11.68 2.54 -31.32
C LEU A 384 13.12 2.02 -31.18
N LYS A 385 13.54 1.70 -29.95
CA LYS A 385 14.86 1.11 -29.68
C LYS A 385 15.04 -0.23 -30.38
N LEU A 386 14.02 -1.10 -30.38
CA LEU A 386 14.07 -2.38 -31.08
C LEU A 386 14.10 -2.23 -32.61
N ARG A 387 13.41 -1.21 -33.15
CA ARG A 387 13.33 -0.97 -34.60
C ARG A 387 14.58 -0.29 -35.17
N TYR A 388 15.05 0.78 -34.53
CA TYR A 388 16.06 1.68 -35.10
C TYR A 388 17.43 1.58 -34.42
N PHE A 389 17.49 1.21 -33.14
CA PHE A 389 18.73 1.22 -32.36
C PHE A 389 19.21 -0.21 -32.06
N ARG A 390 19.60 -0.95 -33.12
CA ARG A 390 20.18 -2.30 -33.01
C ARG A 390 21.57 -2.30 -32.37
N ARG A 391 22.35 -1.22 -32.52
CA ARG A 391 23.67 -1.04 -31.89
C ARG A 391 23.53 -0.49 -30.48
N LYS A 392 24.40 -0.93 -29.56
CA LYS A 392 24.45 -0.39 -28.19
C LYS A 392 24.96 1.05 -28.25
N ILE A 393 24.10 2.01 -27.91
CA ILE A 393 24.44 3.44 -27.86
C ILE A 393 25.41 3.74 -26.70
N LEU A 394 25.29 2.98 -25.60
CA LEU A 394 26.11 3.15 -24.39
C LEU A 394 26.65 1.80 -23.90
N PRO A 395 27.79 1.81 -23.18
CA PRO A 395 28.25 0.64 -22.42
C PRO A 395 27.16 0.14 -21.47
N LYS A 396 27.04 -1.18 -21.29
CA LYS A 396 25.97 -1.81 -20.50
C LYS A 396 25.87 -1.26 -19.07
N GLY A 397 27.00 -1.07 -18.40
CA GLY A 397 27.04 -0.55 -17.02
C GLY A 397 26.54 0.90 -16.94
N VAL A 398 27.08 1.78 -17.79
CA VAL A 398 26.69 3.20 -17.85
C VAL A 398 25.20 3.34 -18.17
N GLY A 399 24.70 2.61 -19.16
CA GLY A 399 23.28 2.63 -19.52
C GLY A 399 22.36 2.14 -18.40
N ALA A 400 22.80 1.18 -17.58
CA ALA A 400 22.03 0.70 -16.43
C ALA A 400 21.97 1.75 -15.31
N VAL A 401 23.10 2.38 -14.98
CA VAL A 401 23.16 3.45 -13.97
C VAL A 401 22.32 4.64 -14.39
N LEU A 402 22.47 5.13 -15.63
CA LEU A 402 21.68 6.24 -16.15
C LEU A 402 20.18 5.89 -16.17
N GLY A 403 19.81 4.70 -16.62
CA GLY A 403 18.42 4.25 -16.60
C GLY A 403 17.83 4.19 -15.18
N CYS A 404 18.63 3.73 -14.21
CA CYS A 404 18.26 3.71 -12.80
C CYS A 404 18.04 5.13 -12.26
N LEU A 405 18.98 6.04 -12.51
CA LEU A 405 18.89 7.44 -12.09
C LEU A 405 17.68 8.13 -12.71
N LEU A 406 17.50 8.03 -14.04
CA LEU A 406 16.35 8.62 -14.73
C LEU A 406 15.02 8.09 -14.20
N THR A 407 14.94 6.78 -13.97
CA THR A 407 13.74 6.17 -13.39
C THR A 407 13.50 6.70 -11.98
N PHE A 408 14.53 6.75 -11.13
CA PHE A 408 14.37 7.24 -9.76
C PHE A 408 13.97 8.71 -9.70
N HIS A 409 14.54 9.58 -10.55
CA HIS A 409 14.18 11.00 -10.63
C HIS A 409 12.73 11.20 -11.09
N PHE A 410 12.29 10.42 -12.09
CA PHE A 410 10.88 10.39 -12.51
C PHE A 410 9.98 10.02 -11.32
N LEU A 411 10.31 8.96 -10.58
CA LEU A 411 9.50 8.56 -9.42
C LEU A 411 9.48 9.66 -8.35
N ALA A 412 10.63 10.27 -8.06
CA ALA A 412 10.77 11.36 -7.09
C ALA A 412 9.90 12.58 -7.42
N LEU A 413 9.77 12.92 -8.71
CA LEU A 413 8.91 14.00 -9.20
C LEU A 413 7.41 13.70 -9.03
N GLY A 414 7.01 12.43 -9.07
CA GLY A 414 5.62 12.04 -8.89
C GLY A 414 5.15 12.13 -7.44
N TRP A 415 6.03 11.83 -6.47
CA TRP A 415 5.66 11.78 -5.06
C TRP A 415 5.04 13.05 -4.44
N PRO A 416 5.41 14.29 -4.85
CA PRO A 416 4.66 15.50 -4.57
C PRO A 416 3.14 15.39 -4.70
N MET A 417 2.65 14.72 -5.75
CA MET A 417 1.22 14.53 -6.02
C MET A 417 0.61 13.40 -5.18
N PHE A 418 1.44 12.56 -4.56
CA PHE A 418 1.01 11.42 -3.74
C PHE A 418 1.04 11.74 -2.24
N ALA A 419 1.84 12.72 -1.82
CA ALA A 419 2.00 13.10 -0.43
C ALA A 419 0.69 13.65 0.14
N ARG A 420 0.08 12.92 1.08
CA ARG A 420 -1.08 13.40 1.84
C ARG A 420 -0.62 14.36 2.91
N VAL A 421 -1.07 15.61 2.83
CA VAL A 421 -1.01 16.50 3.98
C VAL A 421 -2.16 16.20 4.91
N LYS A 422 -1.83 15.61 6.06
CA LYS A 422 -2.77 15.52 7.17
C LYS A 422 -3.10 16.94 7.62
N GLN A 423 -4.38 17.31 7.61
CA GLN A 423 -4.85 18.44 8.42
C GLN A 423 -4.46 18.17 9.88
N ILE A 424 -3.60 19.01 10.44
CA ILE A 424 -3.40 19.08 11.88
C ILE A 424 -4.62 19.82 12.44
N PRO A 425 -5.38 19.26 13.40
CA PRO A 425 -6.66 19.80 13.85
C PRO A 425 -6.65 21.26 14.35
N ASN A 426 -5.48 21.84 14.60
CA ASN A 426 -5.30 23.21 15.10
C ASN A 426 -4.43 24.14 14.22
N ARG A 427 -4.09 23.74 12.98
CA ARG A 427 -3.50 24.67 12.00
C ARG A 427 -4.37 24.73 10.75
N GLN A 428 -4.86 25.93 10.43
CA GLN A 428 -5.39 26.27 9.10
C GLN A 428 -4.26 26.29 8.03
N GLU A 429 -3.29 25.39 8.11
CA GLU A 429 -2.26 25.25 7.08
C GLU A 429 -2.80 24.31 6.00
N ARG A 430 -2.97 24.90 4.82
CA ARG A 430 -3.67 24.33 3.68
C ARG A 430 -2.96 23.06 3.21
N VAL A 431 -3.77 22.04 2.93
CA VAL A 431 -3.40 20.92 2.06
C VAL A 431 -2.71 21.50 0.82
N PRO A 432 -1.66 20.87 0.25
CA PRO A 432 -1.38 21.03 -1.16
C PRO A 432 -2.61 20.46 -1.84
N ASP A 433 -3.56 21.36 -2.07
CA ASP A 433 -4.50 21.24 -3.16
C ASP A 433 -3.69 20.94 -4.43
N LEU A 434 -4.38 20.48 -5.47
CA LEU A 434 -3.74 20.22 -6.75
C LEU A 434 -2.80 21.36 -7.19
N LYS A 435 -3.17 22.61 -6.86
CA LYS A 435 -2.35 23.80 -7.09
C LYS A 435 -1.03 23.75 -6.31
N GLY A 436 -1.02 23.44 -5.02
CA GLY A 436 0.19 23.30 -4.22
C GLY A 436 1.13 22.20 -4.72
N ALA A 437 0.60 21.01 -5.02
CA ALA A 437 1.39 19.93 -5.60
C ALA A 437 1.99 20.33 -6.97
N TRP A 438 1.19 21.03 -7.79
CA TRP A 438 1.62 21.56 -9.08
C TRP A 438 2.71 22.63 -8.95
N GLU A 439 2.56 23.60 -8.05
CA GLU A 439 3.57 24.62 -7.78
C GLU A 439 4.88 24.02 -7.27
N MET A 440 4.82 23.03 -6.37
CA MET A 440 6.00 22.31 -5.92
C MET A 440 6.71 21.61 -7.09
N THR A 441 5.95 20.93 -7.95
CA THR A 441 6.48 20.24 -9.13
C THR A 441 7.15 21.22 -10.10
N LYS A 442 6.52 22.37 -10.40
CA LYS A 442 7.11 23.41 -11.25
C LYS A 442 8.43 23.94 -10.69
N ARG A 443 8.52 24.13 -9.36
CA ARG A 443 9.75 24.60 -8.71
C ARG A 443 10.86 23.55 -8.78
N MET A 444 10.54 22.27 -8.56
CA MET A 444 11.51 21.18 -8.72
C MET A 444 12.03 21.08 -10.15
N LEU A 445 11.19 21.36 -11.14
CA LEU A 445 11.56 21.41 -12.57
C LEU A 445 12.23 22.73 -12.99
N PHE A 446 12.55 23.62 -12.04
CA PHE A 446 13.16 24.94 -12.29
C PHE A 446 12.32 25.87 -13.20
N ILE A 447 11.03 25.59 -13.36
CA ILE A 447 10.10 26.40 -14.18
C ILE A 447 9.78 27.72 -13.45
N THR A 448 9.64 27.68 -12.12
CA THR A 448 9.32 28.84 -11.29
C THR A 448 10.42 29.09 -10.26
N LYS A 449 10.74 30.36 -10.04
CA LYS A 449 11.71 30.78 -9.02
C LYS A 449 11.13 30.55 -7.61
N PRO A 450 11.99 30.28 -6.60
CA PRO A 450 11.53 30.19 -5.22
C PRO A 450 10.80 31.48 -4.82
N ALA A 451 9.70 31.34 -4.08
CA ALA A 451 9.01 32.50 -3.53
C ALA A 451 10.03 33.33 -2.73
N LYS A 452 10.11 34.64 -3.01
CA LYS A 452 10.89 35.57 -2.18
C LYS A 452 10.43 35.35 -0.73
N LYS A 453 11.36 35.07 0.19
CA LYS A 453 11.06 35.01 1.63
C LYS A 453 10.26 36.27 1.96
N GLN A 454 8.99 36.12 2.35
CA GLN A 454 8.29 37.23 3.00
C GLN A 454 9.18 37.61 4.19
N LYS A 455 9.64 38.87 4.23
CA LYS A 455 10.30 39.40 5.42
C LYS A 455 9.38 39.08 6.61
N PRO A 456 9.90 38.56 7.73
CA PRO A 456 9.07 38.38 8.90
C PRO A 456 8.37 39.70 9.17
N VAL A 457 7.04 39.71 9.17
CA VAL A 457 6.28 40.85 9.65
C VAL A 457 6.70 41.00 11.10
N ILE A 458 7.60 41.96 11.35
CA ILE A 458 7.88 42.43 12.70
C ILE A 458 6.53 42.93 13.17
N LYS A 459 5.84 42.17 14.04
CA LYS A 459 4.75 42.71 14.81
C LYS A 459 5.34 43.90 15.55
N GLU A 460 5.01 45.11 15.10
CA GLU A 460 5.29 46.30 15.88
C GLU A 460 4.77 46.03 17.29
N LYS A 461 5.64 46.19 18.29
CA LYS A 461 5.22 46.19 19.68
C LYS A 461 4.07 47.19 19.79
N PRO A 462 2.97 46.87 20.48
CA PRO A 462 1.92 47.85 20.69
C PRO A 462 2.55 49.08 21.33
N LYS A 463 2.41 50.24 20.67
CA LYS A 463 2.79 51.53 21.23
C LYS A 463 2.12 51.60 22.61
N LYS A 464 2.93 51.74 23.67
CA LYS A 464 2.42 52.05 25.01
C LYS A 464 1.56 53.30 24.86
N ALA A 465 0.27 53.16 25.15
CA ALA A 465 -0.60 54.30 25.34
C ALA A 465 0.00 55.14 26.48
N ALA A 466 0.37 56.38 26.17
CA ALA A 466 0.65 57.37 27.19
C ALA A 466 -0.67 57.67 27.91
N LEU A 467 -0.84 57.10 29.10
CA LEU A 467 -1.83 57.57 30.06
C LEU A 467 -1.27 58.87 30.65
N GLY A 468 -1.89 59.98 30.28
CA GLY A 468 -1.72 61.27 30.94
C GLY A 468 -2.12 61.14 32.41
N GLY A 469 -1.28 61.69 33.28
CA GLY A 469 -1.50 61.68 34.72
C GLY A 469 -2.68 62.55 35.16
N ARG A 470 -3.22 62.22 36.34
CA ARG A 470 -3.64 63.15 37.38
C ARG A 470 -3.81 62.38 38.70
N ASP A 471 -2.92 62.71 39.61
CA ASP A 471 -3.06 62.94 41.06
C ASP A 471 -3.80 62.00 42.02
N ALA A 472 -3.11 61.89 43.16
CA ALA A 472 -3.56 61.80 44.55
C ALA A 472 -3.81 60.41 45.18
N GLY A 473 -3.13 60.20 46.32
CA GLY A 473 -3.64 59.33 47.38
C GLY A 473 -2.62 58.36 47.99
N LYS A 474 -1.92 58.82 49.02
CA LYS A 474 -1.05 58.04 49.93
C LYS A 474 -1.76 56.79 50.49
N THR A 475 -1.02 55.70 50.72
CA THR A 475 -0.93 55.01 52.04
C THR A 475 0.09 53.87 52.01
N HIS A 476 0.92 53.84 53.05
CA HIS A 476 1.87 52.79 53.40
C HIS A 476 1.15 51.52 53.89
N SER A 477 1.67 50.33 53.56
CA SER A 477 2.00 49.31 54.56
C SER A 477 2.90 48.22 53.97
N ALA A 478 3.74 47.66 54.83
CA ALA A 478 4.89 46.83 54.51
C ALA A 478 4.62 45.32 54.68
N GLY A 479 5.52 44.51 54.14
CA GLY A 479 5.63 43.04 54.31
C GLY A 479 5.88 42.39 52.96
N GLY A 480 7.07 41.89 52.61
CA GLY A 480 8.01 41.09 53.38
C GLY A 480 8.13 39.74 52.66
N GLY A 481 9.12 39.58 51.77
CA GLY A 481 9.24 38.36 50.97
C GLY A 481 10.48 38.35 50.08
N ARG A 482 11.54 37.71 50.61
CA ARG A 482 12.89 37.52 50.06
C ARG A 482 12.90 37.11 48.58
N GLY A 483 13.76 37.77 47.80
CA GLY A 483 14.15 37.34 46.47
C GLY A 483 15.25 36.28 46.48
N TYR A 484 15.40 35.60 45.35
CA TYR A 484 16.70 35.30 44.76
C TYR A 484 16.56 35.30 43.23
N ARG A 485 17.52 35.99 42.60
CA ARG A 485 17.68 36.23 41.17
C ARG A 485 18.97 35.49 40.77
N VAL A 486 18.91 34.59 39.80
CA VAL A 486 20.10 34.00 39.12
C VAL A 486 19.68 33.76 37.67
N SER A 487 19.82 34.75 36.79
CA SER A 487 20.99 35.06 35.94
C SER A 487 21.29 34.00 34.88
N HIS A 488 21.12 34.44 33.63
CA HIS A 488 21.63 33.83 32.40
C HIS A 488 23.13 33.50 32.49
N PHE A 489 23.51 32.37 31.90
CA PHE A 489 24.84 32.18 31.33
C PHE A 489 24.70 31.58 29.93
N ARG A 490 25.32 32.27 28.96
CA ARG A 490 25.79 31.72 27.68
C ARG A 490 27.27 31.41 27.87
N ASP A 491 27.71 30.30 27.28
CA ASP A 491 28.95 30.11 26.50
C ASP A 491 29.09 28.58 26.28
N ALA A 492 29.20 28.07 25.06
CA ALA A 492 30.34 28.10 24.14
C ALA A 492 31.51 27.20 24.62
N ASP A 493 31.82 26.24 23.74
CA ASP A 493 32.99 25.37 23.64
C ASP A 493 33.29 24.31 24.72
N ALA A 494 33.25 23.03 24.31
CA ALA A 494 34.38 22.11 24.47
C ALA A 494 34.15 20.80 23.71
N ARG A 495 35.04 20.52 22.75
CA ARG A 495 35.27 19.20 22.16
C ARG A 495 36.02 18.34 23.19
N HIS A 496 35.56 17.12 23.45
CA HIS A 496 36.41 15.95 23.70
C HIS A 496 35.52 14.75 24.01
N PHE A 497 35.66 13.67 23.23
CA PHE A 497 35.79 12.28 23.66
C PHE A 497 35.56 11.36 22.45
N LEU A 498 36.66 11.02 21.78
CA LEU A 498 36.84 9.84 20.95
C LEU A 498 38.18 9.23 21.36
N HIS A 499 38.16 7.96 21.75
CA HIS A 499 39.19 6.90 21.68
C HIS A 499 38.67 5.73 22.54
N GLN A 500 38.80 4.43 22.25
CA GLN A 500 39.43 3.63 21.19
C GLN A 500 38.91 2.17 21.39
N GLU A 501 38.42 1.48 20.34
CA GLU A 501 39.03 0.31 19.64
C GLU A 501 38.48 -1.06 20.14
N PRO A 502 38.68 -2.22 19.46
CA PRO A 502 38.48 -2.51 18.03
C PRO A 502 37.80 -3.90 17.77
N GLY A 503 37.45 -4.16 16.51
CA GLY A 503 37.36 -5.53 15.97
C GLY A 503 35.96 -6.06 15.64
N ILE A 504 35.68 -6.23 14.36
CA ILE A 504 35.17 -7.45 13.71
C ILE A 504 35.18 -7.15 12.19
N GLY A 505 36.34 -7.42 11.59
CA GLY A 505 36.42 -7.80 10.19
C GLY A 505 36.22 -9.31 10.08
N ILE A 506 35.77 -9.76 8.90
CA ILE A 506 35.68 -11.16 8.43
C ILE A 506 34.34 -11.86 8.74
N HIS A 507 33.34 -11.70 7.84
CA HIS A 507 32.58 -12.83 7.24
C HIS A 507 31.57 -12.39 6.15
N LEU A 508 32.03 -11.64 5.14
CA LEU A 508 31.22 -11.36 3.93
C LEU A 508 31.32 -12.46 2.86
N ARG A 509 32.29 -13.38 2.97
CA ARG A 509 32.50 -14.48 1.99
C ARG A 509 31.65 -15.72 2.27
N SER A 510 31.31 -15.99 3.53
CA SER A 510 30.37 -17.06 3.92
C SER A 510 28.91 -16.69 3.64
N LEU A 511 28.54 -15.40 3.68
CA LEU A 511 27.21 -14.90 3.29
C LEU A 511 26.94 -14.97 1.77
N LEU A 512 27.99 -15.01 0.93
CA LEU A 512 27.86 -15.22 -0.52
C LEU A 512 27.78 -16.71 -0.88
N ALA A 513 28.33 -17.60 -0.05
CA ALA A 513 28.24 -19.05 -0.24
C ALA A 513 26.81 -19.56 0.01
N ALA A 514 26.15 -19.12 1.08
CA ALA A 514 24.74 -19.47 1.37
C ALA A 514 23.73 -18.94 0.31
N ARG A 515 24.13 -17.96 -0.50
CA ARG A 515 23.31 -17.40 -1.59
C ARG A 515 23.41 -18.20 -2.89
N LYS A 516 24.45 -19.02 -3.08
CA LYS A 516 24.59 -19.87 -4.28
C LYS A 516 23.71 -21.12 -4.24
N GLU A 517 23.31 -21.59 -3.06
CA GLU A 517 22.44 -22.76 -2.89
C GLU A 517 20.93 -22.49 -3.08
N TYR A 518 20.50 -21.22 -3.19
CA TYR A 518 19.10 -20.86 -3.48
C TYR A 518 18.86 -20.43 -4.94
N ARG A 519 19.75 -20.79 -5.87
CA ARG A 519 19.44 -20.84 -7.30
C ARG A 519 18.91 -22.24 -7.65
N TYR A 520 17.61 -22.31 -7.86
CA TYR A 520 16.88 -23.35 -8.61
C TYR A 520 17.78 -24.37 -9.34
N GLU A 521 17.91 -25.58 -8.78
CA GLU A 521 18.04 -26.80 -9.55
C GLU A 521 16.68 -27.10 -10.20
N GLY A 522 16.56 -26.82 -11.49
CA GLY A 522 15.58 -27.46 -12.36
C GLY A 522 16.33 -28.42 -13.26
N LYS A 523 16.75 -29.59 -12.73
CA LYS A 523 17.30 -30.67 -13.55
C LYS A 523 16.20 -31.15 -14.51
N GLY A 524 16.54 -31.15 -15.80
CA GLY A 524 15.72 -31.74 -16.84
C GLY A 524 15.63 -33.25 -16.65
N GLN A 525 14.43 -33.78 -16.78
CA GLN A 525 14.23 -35.15 -17.22
C GLN A 525 13.73 -35.06 -18.66
N GLY A 526 14.59 -35.48 -19.59
CA GLY A 526 14.18 -35.79 -20.94
C GLY A 526 13.28 -37.01 -20.92
N VAL A 527 12.14 -36.90 -21.58
CA VAL A 527 11.34 -38.07 -21.96
C VAL A 527 11.52 -38.22 -23.46
N ASP A 528 12.07 -39.37 -23.81
CA ASP A 528 12.40 -39.86 -25.13
C ASP A 528 11.11 -40.06 -25.97
N TYR A 529 11.12 -39.63 -27.22
CA TYR A 529 10.07 -39.95 -28.19
C TYR A 529 10.71 -40.62 -29.40
N GLY A 530 10.82 -41.94 -29.30
CA GLY A 530 11.11 -42.84 -30.42
C GLY A 530 9.97 -42.88 -31.44
N GLN A 531 10.38 -43.00 -32.69
CA GLN A 531 9.60 -43.00 -33.94
C GLN A 531 8.47 -44.03 -33.99
N VAL A 532 7.33 -43.70 -34.62
CA VAL A 532 6.56 -44.63 -35.47
C VAL A 532 5.88 -43.88 -36.63
N GLN A 533 5.86 -44.58 -37.76
CA GLN A 533 5.58 -44.24 -39.15
C GLN A 533 4.14 -43.79 -39.50
N THR A 534 4.07 -43.17 -40.67
CA THR A 534 2.90 -42.76 -41.46
C THR A 534 2.10 -43.93 -42.07
N GLY A 535 0.76 -43.90 -42.00
CA GLY A 535 -0.17 -44.77 -42.76
C GLY A 535 -1.65 -44.59 -42.36
N PRO A 536 -2.67 -44.82 -43.22
CA PRO A 536 -3.72 -43.82 -43.46
C PRO A 536 -5.14 -44.07 -42.88
N ARG A 537 -5.83 -42.92 -42.67
CA ARG A 537 -7.29 -42.63 -42.80
C ARG A 537 -8.32 -43.64 -42.26
N THR A 538 -9.12 -43.19 -41.28
CA THR A 538 -10.60 -43.15 -41.42
C THR A 538 -11.21 -42.03 -40.57
N TRP A 539 -12.16 -41.33 -41.16
CA TRP A 539 -12.89 -40.18 -40.64
C TRP A 539 -13.99 -40.59 -39.65
N ARG A 540 -14.17 -39.83 -38.55
CA ARG A 540 -15.51 -39.51 -38.00
C ARG A 540 -15.47 -38.21 -37.18
N ARG A 541 -16.39 -37.32 -37.55
CA ARG A 541 -16.56 -35.93 -37.08
C ARG A 541 -16.89 -35.85 -35.58
N ARG A 542 -16.22 -34.95 -34.84
CA ARG A 542 -16.83 -34.12 -33.79
C ARG A 542 -16.13 -32.76 -33.73
N ALA A 543 -16.94 -31.74 -33.50
CA ALA A 543 -16.74 -30.35 -33.86
C ALA A 543 -15.55 -29.65 -33.15
N THR A 544 -14.82 -28.91 -33.98
CA THR A 544 -13.76 -27.96 -33.69
C THR A 544 -14.29 -26.70 -32.99
N VAL A 545 -13.72 -26.35 -31.84
CA VAL A 545 -13.57 -24.95 -31.42
C VAL A 545 -12.08 -24.72 -31.20
N GLY A 546 -11.51 -23.91 -32.09
CA GLY A 546 -10.08 -23.75 -32.32
C GLY A 546 -9.31 -23.15 -31.15
N ILE A 547 -8.13 -23.71 -30.95
CA ILE A 547 -7.08 -23.30 -30.04
C ILE A 547 -6.24 -22.22 -30.74
N GLU A 548 -6.39 -20.96 -30.36
CA GLU A 548 -5.35 -19.94 -30.56
C GLU A 548 -4.66 -19.67 -29.22
N HIS A 549 -3.77 -20.59 -28.82
CA HIS A 549 -2.92 -20.45 -27.64
C HIS A 549 -1.43 -20.46 -27.97
N ASN A 550 -1.06 -20.03 -29.18
CA ASN A 550 0.33 -20.09 -29.66
C ASN A 550 0.79 -18.78 -30.31
N ARG A 551 0.84 -17.69 -29.52
CA ARG A 551 1.69 -16.52 -29.82
C ARG A 551 2.25 -15.76 -28.60
N PHE A 552 1.91 -16.16 -27.37
CA PHE A 552 2.38 -15.47 -26.15
C PHE A 552 3.59 -16.12 -25.45
N VAL A 553 3.95 -17.37 -25.81
CA VAL A 553 4.96 -18.15 -25.07
C VAL A 553 6.36 -18.12 -25.72
N ARG A 554 6.51 -17.70 -26.98
CA ARG A 554 7.84 -17.62 -27.63
C ARG A 554 8.69 -16.39 -27.30
N TYR A 555 8.17 -15.41 -26.56
CA TYR A 555 8.94 -14.18 -26.22
C TYR A 555 9.49 -14.17 -24.78
N ALA A 556 9.27 -15.24 -23.99
CA ALA A 556 9.72 -15.34 -22.60
C ALA A 556 10.89 -16.33 -22.39
N ARG A 557 11.46 -16.91 -23.46
CA ARG A 557 12.55 -17.91 -23.35
C ARG A 557 13.91 -17.52 -23.95
N THR A 558 14.08 -16.27 -24.39
CA THR A 558 15.41 -15.75 -24.74
C THR A 558 15.53 -14.29 -24.33
N ARG A 559 15.82 -14.06 -23.05
CA ARG A 559 16.66 -12.96 -22.52
C ARG A 559 16.79 -13.00 -21.01
#